data_AF-A0A0G9MKK1-F1
#
_entry.id   AF-A0A0G9MKK1-F1
#
_cell.length_a   1.000
_cell.length_b   1.000
_cell.length_c   1.000
_cell.angle_alpha   90.00
_cell.angle_beta   90.00
_cell.angle_gamma   90.00
#
_symmetry.space_group_name_H-M   'P 1'
#
loop_
_entity.id
_entity.type
_entity.pdbx_description
1 polymer ?
#
loop_
_entity_poly.entity_id
_entity_poly.type
_entity_poly.pdbx_seq_one_letter_code
_entity_poly.pdbx_strand_id
1 'polypeptide(L)'
;MVGLLALFAAMMGLHYHLVEMRRMAGDPASQGWDAMTGYALPLMALSRLTAFLVLPVTIAAPLAILPFVGWLGLGGRIGLFAALWFAGFFTAMALFARPENFYWAQLVLPAYVAGLAFVPRALGELLRNSLGRSERQS
;
A
#
# COMPACT_ATOMS: atom_id res chain seq x y z
N MET A 1 5.65 -19.04 -13.06
CA MET A 1 4.47 -18.24 -12.68
C MET A 1 3.19 -19.08 -12.62
N VAL A 2 2.76 -19.72 -13.71
CA VAL A 2 1.48 -20.48 -13.75
C VAL A 2 1.41 -21.61 -12.71
N GLY A 3 2.44 -22.43 -12.57
CA GLY A 3 2.46 -23.50 -11.57
C GLY A 3 2.34 -23.00 -10.14
N LEU A 4 2.96 -21.86 -9.81
CA LEU A 4 2.85 -21.25 -8.48
C LEU A 4 1.44 -20.72 -8.22
N LEU A 5 0.83 -20.06 -9.21
CA LEU A 5 -0.55 -19.59 -9.12
C LEU A 5 -1.54 -20.76 -8.98
N ALA A 6 -1.33 -21.84 -9.74
CA ALA A 6 -2.14 -23.05 -9.65
C ALA A 6 -2.01 -23.72 -8.27
N LEU A 7 -0.78 -23.83 -7.74
CA LEU A 7 -0.54 -24.36 -6.41
C LEU A 7 -1.21 -23.49 -5.34
N PHE A 8 -1.06 -22.16 -5.41
CA PHE A 8 -1.72 -21.24 -4.50
C PHE A 8 -3.25 -21.38 -4.55
N ALA A 9 -3.83 -21.42 -5.75
CA ALA A 9 -5.26 -21.61 -5.93
C ALA A 9 -5.75 -22.95 -5.36
N ALA A 10 -5.00 -24.03 -5.59
CA ALA A 10 -5.30 -25.35 -5.03
C ALA A 10 -5.25 -25.34 -3.49
N MET A 11 -4.23 -24.70 -2.90
CA MET A 11 -4.13 -24.53 -1.45
C MET A 11 -5.28 -23.70 -0.87
N MET A 12 -5.73 -22.66 -1.59
CA MET A 12 -6.90 -21.87 -1.18
C MET A 12 -8.21 -22.65 -1.28
N GLY A 13 -8.36 -23.49 -2.30
CA GLY A 13 -9.50 -24.42 -2.40
C GLY A 13 -9.52 -25.43 -1.26
N LEU A 14 -8.36 -26.00 -0.91
CA LEU A 14 -8.23 -26.90 0.24
C LEU A 14 -8.55 -26.18 1.55
N HIS A 15 -8.02 -24.97 1.75
CA HIS A 15 -8.31 -24.15 2.93
C HIS A 15 -9.82 -23.89 3.08
N TYR A 16 -10.49 -23.47 2.00
CA TYR A 16 -11.94 -23.28 1.98
C TYR A 16 -12.69 -24.54 2.39
N HIS A 17 -12.33 -25.69 1.81
CA HIS A 17 -13.00 -26.96 2.12
C HIS A 17 -12.86 -27.34 3.59
N LEU A 18 -11.66 -27.18 4.16
CA LEU A 18 -11.40 -27.48 5.57
C LEU A 18 -12.11 -26.52 6.53
N VAL A 19 -12.29 -25.24 6.16
CA VAL A 19 -13.08 -24.27 6.94
C VAL A 19 -14.56 -24.66 6.91
N GLU A 20 -15.10 -24.99 5.74
CA GLU A 20 -16.53 -25.34 5.62
C GLU A 20 -16.88 -26.61 6.41
N MET A 21 -15.98 -27.60 6.47
CA MET A 21 -16.13 -28.79 7.31
C MET A 21 -16.24 -28.48 8.82
N ARG A 22 -15.79 -27.31 9.26
CA ARG A 22 -15.79 -26.89 10.68
C ARG A 22 -16.86 -25.84 10.99
N ARG A 23 -17.51 -25.28 9.97
CA ARG A 23 -18.51 -24.22 10.13
C ARG A 23 -19.79 -24.74 10.79
N MET A 24 -20.24 -24.07 11.84
CA MET A 24 -21.50 -24.36 12.54
C MET A 24 -22.62 -23.42 12.07
N ALA A 25 -23.87 -23.81 12.30
CA ALA A 25 -25.05 -23.05 11.87
C ALA A 25 -25.17 -21.65 12.54
N GLY A 26 -24.50 -21.43 13.68
CA GLY A 26 -24.45 -20.14 14.37
C GLY A 26 -23.21 -19.30 14.07
N ASP A 27 -22.27 -19.79 13.26
CA ASP A 27 -21.05 -19.06 12.98
C ASP A 27 -21.34 -17.78 12.17
N PRO A 28 -20.71 -16.64 12.51
CA PRO A 28 -20.87 -15.41 11.75
C PRO A 28 -20.45 -15.61 10.29
N ALA A 29 -21.29 -15.16 9.37
CA ALA A 29 -20.89 -15.07 7.97
C ALA A 29 -19.70 -14.10 7.84
N SER A 30 -18.73 -14.48 7.00
CA SER A 30 -17.68 -13.54 6.63
C SER A 30 -18.32 -12.32 5.97
N GLN A 31 -17.89 -11.13 6.40
CA GLN A 31 -18.34 -9.89 5.80
C GLN A 31 -17.84 -9.79 4.34
N GLY A 32 -18.58 -9.06 3.51
CA GLY A 32 -18.27 -8.85 2.10
C GLY A 32 -16.99 -8.05 1.83
N TRP A 33 -16.70 -7.90 0.54
CA TRP A 33 -15.54 -7.17 -0.01
C TRP A 33 -16.00 -5.90 -0.74
N ASP A 34 -16.98 -5.20 -0.17
CA ASP A 34 -17.67 -4.06 -0.77
C ASP A 34 -17.61 -2.83 0.14
N ALA A 35 -16.62 -2.78 1.03
CA ALA A 35 -16.50 -1.75 2.07
C ALA A 35 -16.34 -0.32 1.50
N MET A 36 -15.62 -0.14 0.39
CA MET A 36 -15.43 1.15 -0.31
C MET A 36 -15.01 2.31 0.62
N THR A 37 -14.17 2.01 1.62
CA THR A 37 -13.75 2.95 2.69
C THR A 37 -12.92 4.13 2.17
N GLY A 38 -12.34 4.02 0.98
CA GLY A 38 -11.54 5.06 0.33
C GLY A 38 -10.11 5.16 0.90
N TYR A 39 -9.32 6.09 0.36
CA TYR A 39 -7.89 6.23 0.67
C TYR A 39 -7.59 6.73 2.09
N ALA A 40 -8.60 7.19 2.83
CA ALA A 40 -8.43 7.51 4.25
C ALA A 40 -7.98 6.27 5.05
N LEU A 41 -8.43 5.07 4.67
CA LEU A 41 -8.09 3.83 5.35
C LEU A 41 -6.60 3.48 5.25
N PRO A 42 -5.97 3.35 4.07
CA PRO A 42 -4.54 3.06 3.99
C PRO A 42 -3.67 4.16 4.61
N LEU A 43 -4.04 5.44 4.50
CA LEU A 43 -3.30 6.53 5.16
C LEU A 43 -3.36 6.43 6.69
N MET A 44 -4.55 6.14 7.23
CA MET A 44 -4.72 5.87 8.66
C MET A 44 -3.92 4.64 9.09
N ALA A 45 -3.94 3.55 8.31
CA ALA A 45 -3.19 2.33 8.59
C ALA A 45 -1.68 2.61 8.66
N LEU A 46 -1.12 3.35 7.70
CA LEU A 46 0.28 3.76 7.70
C LEU A 46 0.62 4.61 8.93
N SER A 47 -0.27 5.53 9.33
CA SER A 47 -0.07 6.32 10.55
C SER A 47 -0.03 5.44 11.80
N ARG A 48 -1.01 4.54 11.96
CA ARG A 48 -1.15 3.65 13.13
C ARG A 48 -0.01 2.64 13.27
N LEU A 49 0.53 2.15 12.15
CA LEU A 49 1.52 1.08 12.12
C LEU A 49 2.96 1.59 12.10
N THR A 50 3.17 2.91 12.18
CA THR A 50 4.50 3.52 12.18
C THR A 50 4.62 4.53 13.32
N ALA A 51 5.81 5.14 13.45
CA ALA A 51 6.02 6.23 14.39
C ALA A 51 5.14 7.47 14.11
N PHE A 52 4.44 7.54 12.97
CA PHE A 52 3.57 8.67 12.64
C PHE A 52 2.31 8.73 13.52
N LEU A 53 2.01 7.69 14.30
CA LEU A 53 0.87 7.66 15.21
C LEU A 53 0.89 8.80 16.24
N VAL A 54 2.08 9.27 16.64
CA VAL A 54 2.23 10.36 17.63
C VAL A 54 2.17 11.75 17.00
N LEU A 55 2.08 11.83 15.67
CA LEU A 55 2.08 13.10 14.95
C LEU A 55 0.66 13.61 14.69
N PRO A 56 0.45 14.93 14.63
CA PRO A 56 -0.79 15.50 14.10
C PRO A 56 -1.06 15.00 12.68
N VAL A 57 -2.33 14.78 12.34
CA VAL A 57 -2.75 14.24 11.02
C VAL A 57 -2.23 15.09 9.84
N THR A 58 -2.16 16.41 10.02
CA THR A 58 -1.64 17.36 9.03
C THR A 58 -0.19 17.11 8.65
N ILE A 59 0.60 16.48 9.54
CA ILE A 59 1.99 16.11 9.33
C ILE A 59 2.10 14.63 8.96
N ALA A 60 1.36 13.77 9.65
CA ALA A 60 1.39 12.33 9.44
C ALA A 60 0.99 11.93 8.01
N ALA A 61 -0.04 12.56 7.44
CA ALA A 61 -0.52 12.21 6.10
C ALA A 61 0.50 12.53 4.98
N PRO A 62 1.11 13.74 4.92
CA PRO A 62 2.21 14.00 3.98
C PRO A 62 3.40 13.05 4.17
N LEU A 63 3.80 12.79 5.40
CA LEU A 63 4.91 11.87 5.69
C LEU A 63 4.61 10.44 5.27
N ALA A 64 3.36 10.00 5.41
CA ALA A 64 2.90 8.69 4.95
C ALA A 64 3.01 8.53 3.42
N ILE A 65 2.98 9.62 2.66
CA ILE A 65 3.09 9.60 1.18
C ILE A 65 4.55 9.65 0.71
N LEU A 66 5.48 10.22 1.50
CA LEU A 66 6.89 10.36 1.10
C LEU A 66 7.56 9.07 0.61
N PRO A 67 7.38 7.89 1.23
CA PRO A 67 8.03 6.68 0.73
C PRO A 67 7.59 6.34 -0.70
N PHE A 68 6.33 6.63 -1.06
CA PHE A 68 5.84 6.48 -2.44
C PHE A 68 6.57 7.41 -3.42
N VAL A 69 6.78 8.66 -3.03
CA VAL A 69 7.56 9.64 -3.82
C VAL A 69 9.00 9.16 -4.01
N GLY A 70 9.62 8.59 -2.97
CA GLY A 70 10.95 8.01 -3.07
C GLY A 70 11.01 6.85 -4.08
N TRP A 71 10.06 5.91 -4.03
CA TRP A 71 9.98 4.81 -4.99
C TRP A 71 9.75 5.29 -6.43
N LEU A 72 8.91 6.32 -6.62
CA LEU A 72 8.73 6.95 -7.93
C LEU A 72 10.02 7.60 -8.42
N GLY A 73 10.72 8.33 -7.55
CA GLY A 73 11.97 9.02 -7.87
C GLY A 73 13.16 8.09 -8.09
N LEU A 74 13.12 6.84 -7.61
CA LEU A 74 14.13 5.83 -7.96
C LEU A 74 14.19 5.59 -9.47
N GLY A 75 13.06 5.72 -10.16
CA GLY A 75 12.95 5.54 -11.59
C GLY A 75 13.23 4.09 -12.06
N GLY A 76 13.34 3.94 -13.39
CA GLY A 76 13.59 2.64 -14.01
C GLY A 76 12.49 1.60 -13.77
N ARG A 77 12.80 0.33 -14.05
CA ARG A 77 11.83 -0.77 -13.95
C ARG A 77 11.43 -1.07 -12.51
N ILE A 78 12.37 -0.98 -11.57
CA ILE A 78 12.13 -1.28 -10.15
C ILE A 78 11.26 -0.19 -9.51
N GLY A 79 11.57 1.09 -9.73
CA GLY A 79 10.76 2.19 -9.21
C GLY A 79 9.33 2.15 -9.75
N LEU A 80 9.16 1.92 -11.06
CA LEU A 80 7.83 1.76 -11.66
C LEU A 80 7.07 0.56 -11.08
N PHE A 81 7.74 -0.60 -10.96
CA PHE A 81 7.13 -1.79 -10.37
C PHE A 81 6.68 -1.53 -8.93
N ALA A 82 7.55 -0.95 -8.10
CA ALA A 82 7.24 -0.61 -6.72
C ALA A 82 6.07 0.37 -6.61
N ALA A 83 6.07 1.44 -7.43
CA ALA A 83 4.99 2.41 -7.45
C ALA A 83 3.64 1.76 -7.84
N LEU A 84 3.61 0.96 -8.90
CA LEU A 84 2.39 0.25 -9.30
C LEU A 84 1.93 -0.75 -8.23
N TRP A 85 2.86 -1.46 -7.60
CA TRP A 85 2.57 -2.41 -6.52
C TRP A 85 1.94 -1.72 -5.32
N PHE A 86 2.57 -0.67 -4.79
CA PHE A 86 2.06 0.05 -3.61
C PHE A 86 0.77 0.81 -3.92
N ALA A 87 0.68 1.47 -5.07
CA ALA A 87 -0.55 2.13 -5.49
C ALA A 87 -1.69 1.12 -5.63
N GLY A 88 -1.46 0.00 -6.32
CA GLY A 88 -2.44 -1.08 -6.47
C GLY A 88 -2.86 -1.66 -5.12
N PHE A 89 -1.92 -1.93 -4.22
CA PHE A 89 -2.20 -2.49 -2.90
C PHE A 89 -3.03 -1.53 -2.02
N PHE A 90 -2.66 -0.25 -1.96
CA PHE A 90 -3.43 0.73 -1.19
C PHE A 90 -4.78 1.05 -1.83
N THR A 91 -4.89 0.97 -3.16
CA THR A 91 -6.19 1.02 -3.85
C THR A 91 -7.05 -0.16 -3.47
N ALA A 92 -6.49 -1.38 -3.45
CA ALA A 92 -7.20 -2.57 -3.01
C ALA A 92 -7.68 -2.44 -1.55
N MET A 93 -6.86 -1.85 -0.66
CA MET A 93 -7.33 -1.51 0.68
C MET A 93 -8.47 -0.50 0.67
N ALA A 94 -8.37 0.56 -0.11
CA ALA A 94 -9.42 1.59 -0.21
C ALA A 94 -10.75 1.03 -0.71
N LEU A 95 -10.73 0.03 -1.60
CA LEU A 95 -11.93 -0.57 -2.18
C LEU A 95 -12.49 -1.70 -1.30
N PHE A 96 -11.63 -2.55 -0.75
CA PHE A 96 -12.06 -3.83 -0.18
C PHE A 96 -11.87 -3.95 1.33
N ALA A 97 -10.92 -3.22 1.92
CA ALA A 97 -10.62 -3.35 3.35
C ALA A 97 -11.55 -2.51 4.21
N ARG A 98 -11.76 -2.98 5.44
CA ARG A 98 -12.51 -2.30 6.49
C ARG A 98 -11.57 -1.69 7.52
N PRO A 99 -12.03 -0.77 8.40
CA PRO A 99 -11.21 -0.19 9.47
C PRO A 99 -10.48 -1.22 10.33
N GLU A 100 -11.10 -2.38 10.58
CA GLU A 100 -10.55 -3.49 11.37
C GLU A 100 -9.43 -4.23 10.62
N ASN A 101 -9.38 -4.11 9.29
CA ASN A 101 -8.37 -4.72 8.42
C ASN A 101 -7.16 -3.81 8.17
N PHE A 102 -6.97 -2.74 8.95
CA PHE A 102 -5.82 -1.82 8.80
C PHE A 102 -4.46 -2.54 8.78
N TYR A 103 -4.36 -3.69 9.45
CA TYR A 103 -3.16 -4.52 9.50
C TYR A 103 -2.72 -5.07 8.12
N TRP A 104 -3.58 -5.04 7.09
CA TRP A 104 -3.19 -5.42 5.72
C TRP A 104 -1.98 -4.63 5.22
N ALA A 105 -1.86 -3.36 5.63
CA ALA A 105 -0.71 -2.53 5.28
C ALA A 105 0.62 -3.14 5.74
N GLN A 106 0.65 -3.96 6.80
CA GLN A 106 1.88 -4.61 7.28
C GLN A 106 2.52 -5.54 6.22
N LEU A 107 1.74 -6.08 5.29
CA LEU A 107 2.24 -6.93 4.20
C LEU A 107 3.23 -6.19 3.29
N VAL A 108 3.01 -4.89 3.09
CA VAL A 108 3.83 -4.05 2.21
C VAL A 108 4.69 -3.06 2.98
N LEU A 109 4.41 -2.87 4.28
CA LEU A 109 4.98 -1.78 5.07
C LEU A 109 6.52 -1.74 5.06
N PRO A 110 7.27 -2.83 5.31
CA PRO A 110 8.73 -2.77 5.35
C PRO A 110 9.35 -2.30 4.02
N ALA A 111 8.85 -2.84 2.91
CA ALA A 111 9.29 -2.44 1.57
C ALA A 111 8.81 -1.02 1.23
N TYR A 112 7.61 -0.63 1.66
CA TYR A 112 7.09 0.70 1.44
C TYR A 112 7.97 1.75 2.12
N VAL A 113 8.23 1.62 3.42
CA VAL A 113 9.05 2.59 4.18
C VAL A 113 10.50 2.66 3.71
N ALA A 114 11.05 1.59 3.11
CA ALA A 114 12.36 1.64 2.47
C ALA A 114 12.46 2.71 1.37
N GLY A 115 11.32 3.12 0.79
CA GLY A 115 11.23 4.22 -0.16
C GLY A 115 11.73 5.56 0.40
N LEU A 116 11.70 5.75 1.73
CA LEU A 116 12.24 6.96 2.37
C LEU A 116 13.73 7.19 2.05
N ALA A 117 14.50 6.12 1.84
CA ALA A 117 15.91 6.23 1.46
C ALA A 117 16.12 6.95 0.11
N PHE A 118 15.13 6.94 -0.77
CA PHE A 118 15.18 7.55 -2.09
C PHE A 118 14.61 8.98 -2.14
N VAL A 119 13.93 9.42 -1.07
CA VAL A 119 13.26 10.73 -1.00
C VAL A 119 14.23 11.90 -1.22
N PRO A 120 15.42 11.98 -0.58
CA PRO A 120 16.30 13.14 -0.76
C PRO A 120 16.73 13.33 -2.22
N ARG A 121 17.04 12.22 -2.90
CA ARG A 121 17.38 12.23 -4.32
C ARG A 121 16.19 12.65 -5.18
N ALA A 122 15.03 12.04 -4.95
CA ALA A 122 13.80 12.32 -5.71
C ALA A 122 13.41 13.80 -5.66
N LEU A 123 13.44 14.40 -4.46
CA LEU A 123 13.14 15.82 -4.27
C LEU A 123 14.20 16.72 -4.90
N GLY A 124 15.48 16.36 -4.78
CA GLY A 124 16.57 17.11 -5.40
C GLY A 124 16.48 17.14 -6.92
N GLU A 125 16.15 16.02 -7.56
CA GLU A 125 15.94 15.95 -9.01
C GLU A 125 14.70 16.75 -9.42
N LEU A 126 13.60 16.67 -8.66
CA LEU A 126 12.37 17.43 -8.94
C LEU A 126 12.63 18.94 -8.90
N LEU A 127 13.32 19.42 -7.88
CA LEU A 127 13.67 20.84 -7.72
C LEU A 127 14.57 21.32 -8.87
N ARG A 128 15.65 20.59 -9.19
CA ARG A 128 16.55 20.93 -10.31
C ARG A 128 15.82 21.01 -11.63
N ASN A 129 14.94 20.04 -11.91
CA ASN A 129 14.16 20.01 -13.13
C ASN A 129 13.13 21.15 -13.19
N SER A 130 12.52 21.52 -12.07
CA SER A 130 11.58 22.65 -12.00
C SER A 130 12.27 23.99 -12.28
N LEU A 131 13.44 24.20 -11.67
CA LEU A 131 14.21 25.44 -11.82
C LEU A 131 14.82 25.56 -13.23
N GLY A 132 15.42 24.49 -13.75
CA GLY A 132 16.02 24.48 -15.11
C GLY A 132 15.00 24.52 -16.26
N ARG A 133 13.71 24.29 -15.98
CA ARG A 133 12.60 24.43 -16.94
C ARG A 133 11.98 25.83 -16.91
N SER A 134 12.16 26.57 -15.82
CA SER A 134 11.80 27.99 -15.72
C SER A 134 12.73 28.85 -16.58
N GLU A 135 14.03 28.58 -16.58
CA GLU A 135 15.03 29.35 -17.36
C GLU A 135 14.94 29.16 -18.87
N ARG A 136 14.33 28.07 -19.36
CA ARG A 136 14.13 27.82 -20.80
C ARG A 136 12.85 28.41 -21.38
N GLN A 137 11.95 28.91 -20.52
CA GLN A 137 10.66 29.47 -20.93
C GLN A 137 10.59 31.01 -20.77
N SER A 138 11.68 31.64 -20.30
CA SER A 138 11.90 33.09 -20.29
C SER A 138 12.77 33.52 -21.46
#